data_AF-A0A7I0K7R4-F1
#
_entry.id   AF-A0A7I0K7R4-F1
#
_cell.length_a   1.000
_cell.length_b   1.000
_cell.length_c   1.000
_cell.angle_alpha   90.00
_cell.angle_beta   90.00
_cell.angle_gamma   90.00
#
_symmetry.space_group_name_H-M   'P 1'
#
loop_
_entity.id
_entity.type
_entity.pdbx_description
1 polymer ?
#
loop_
_entity_poly.entity_id
_entity_poly.type
_entity_poly.pdbx_seq_one_letter_code
_entity_poly.pdbx_strand_id
1 'polypeptide(L)'
;MNDQDNEDSDCELNGDERAWADLEGGTPAYGKGYGSGFRSQLQRAIWGDNEDDLLYDAPSAKRRRETKREKLRYITKDQFYELFDAVCFANLSGRVMNVEFTLQLGNLGILGESAAFGALGIWMKRYRDWCSQRDIERVYIYVWERPPGRSLHLHMQFHIPAEYLTDFKGWARGSVQSLCKPAAYASHTQPQIELRRTARVKSQWKWFEYLIKGLSPEICLPGTGPRKTLVDQLGIRAEPQGEIAGKRVGSSRSISWQARNDAQIAGTFAPWRPDRDAPAEAFWTDVYLKMWQSRTEDPLF
;
A
#
# COMPACT_ATOMS: atom_id res chain seq x y z
N MET A 1 16.23 -71.97 -38.69
CA MET A 1 17.04 -71.68 -37.48
C MET A 1 16.90 -70.18 -37.31
N ASN A 2 16.11 -69.76 -36.33
CA ASN A 2 15.51 -68.43 -36.25
C ASN A 2 16.55 -67.34 -35.87
N ASP A 3 16.55 -66.28 -36.67
CA ASP A 3 16.88 -64.91 -36.27
C ASP A 3 15.92 -64.44 -35.18
N GLN A 4 16.45 -63.79 -34.14
CA GLN A 4 15.82 -62.91 -33.13
C GLN A 4 16.94 -62.59 -32.11
N ASP A 5 17.16 -61.42 -31.51
CA ASP A 5 16.56 -60.08 -31.50
C ASP A 5 17.46 -59.21 -30.57
N ASN A 6 17.25 -57.89 -30.62
CA ASN A 6 17.61 -56.85 -29.64
C ASN A 6 18.96 -56.10 -29.80
N GLU A 7 18.96 -55.21 -30.79
CA GLU A 7 19.57 -53.88 -30.64
C GLU A 7 18.61 -53.01 -29.82
N ASP A 8 18.90 -52.81 -28.53
CA ASP A 8 18.27 -51.75 -27.74
C ASP A 8 18.93 -50.41 -28.14
N SER A 9 18.18 -49.63 -28.91
CA SER A 9 18.47 -48.25 -29.27
C SER A 9 18.28 -47.35 -28.05
N ASP A 10 19.34 -47.12 -27.28
CA ASP A 10 19.41 -46.06 -26.28
C ASP A 10 19.42 -44.68 -26.98
N CYS A 11 18.23 -44.13 -27.23
CA CYS A 11 18.05 -42.73 -27.55
C CYS A 11 18.19 -41.90 -26.27
N GLU A 12 19.43 -41.51 -25.94
CA GLU A 12 19.68 -40.49 -24.94
C GLU A 12 19.02 -39.17 -25.38
N LEU A 13 17.90 -38.83 -24.73
CA LEU A 13 17.24 -37.55 -24.88
C LEU A 13 18.24 -36.42 -24.60
N ASN A 14 18.28 -35.43 -25.49
CA ASN A 14 19.09 -34.25 -25.26
C ASN A 14 18.52 -33.44 -24.06
N GLY A 15 19.33 -32.53 -23.52
CA GLY A 15 18.98 -31.79 -22.30
C GLY A 15 17.66 -31.00 -22.39
N ASP A 16 17.27 -30.61 -23.60
CA ASP A 16 16.02 -29.89 -23.85
C ASP A 16 14.82 -30.84 -23.85
N GLU A 17 14.95 -32.05 -24.39
CA GLU A 17 13.90 -33.09 -24.39
C GLU A 17 13.58 -33.60 -22.97
N ARG A 18 14.57 -33.69 -22.08
CA ARG A 18 14.34 -33.98 -20.64
C ARG A 18 13.57 -32.87 -19.94
N ALA A 19 13.92 -31.61 -20.22
CA ALA A 19 13.26 -30.46 -19.60
C ALA A 19 11.77 -30.36 -20.01
N TRP A 20 11.43 -30.78 -21.23
CA TRP A 20 10.05 -30.86 -21.71
C TRP A 20 9.27 -32.02 -21.09
N ALA A 21 9.87 -33.21 -20.96
CA ALA A 21 9.21 -34.37 -20.32
C ALA A 21 8.89 -34.13 -18.83
N ASP A 22 9.75 -33.41 -18.10
CA ASP A 22 9.53 -33.09 -16.68
C ASP A 22 8.40 -32.07 -16.46
N LEU A 23 8.16 -31.18 -17.43
CA LEU A 23 7.07 -30.18 -17.40
C LEU A 23 5.68 -30.80 -17.62
N GLU A 24 5.55 -31.83 -18.47
CA GLU A 24 4.28 -32.54 -18.68
C GLU A 24 3.88 -33.41 -17.48
N GLY A 25 4.85 -33.85 -16.67
CA GLY A 25 4.64 -34.64 -15.45
C GLY A 25 4.25 -33.82 -14.20
N GLY A 26 4.14 -32.49 -14.30
CA GLY A 26 3.83 -31.62 -13.16
C GLY A 26 4.98 -31.47 -12.15
N THR A 27 6.19 -31.85 -12.52
CA THR A 27 7.40 -31.63 -11.71
C THR A 27 7.95 -30.23 -12.04
N PRO A 28 8.27 -29.37 -11.06
CA PRO A 28 8.92 -28.10 -11.37
C PRO A 28 10.22 -28.39 -12.11
N ALA A 29 10.46 -27.71 -13.24
CA ALA A 29 11.64 -27.92 -14.08
C ALA A 29 12.95 -27.92 -13.28
N TYR A 30 12.96 -27.29 -12.09
CA TYR A 30 14.07 -27.35 -11.15
C TYR A 30 13.63 -27.35 -9.66
N GLY A 31 12.98 -28.42 -9.20
CA GLY A 31 12.61 -28.60 -7.80
C GLY A 31 13.44 -29.67 -7.07
N LYS A 32 14.22 -29.27 -6.05
CA LYS A 32 14.91 -30.09 -5.02
C LYS A 32 16.17 -30.90 -5.40
N GLY A 33 16.66 -30.84 -6.64
CA GLY A 33 17.75 -31.71 -7.12
C GLY A 33 19.07 -31.07 -7.53
N TYR A 34 19.27 -29.75 -7.41
CA TYR A 34 20.55 -29.17 -7.85
C TYR A 34 21.68 -29.48 -6.87
N GLY A 35 22.45 -30.52 -7.20
CA GLY A 35 23.65 -30.93 -6.49
C GLY A 35 24.67 -29.78 -6.35
N SER A 36 25.50 -29.88 -5.32
CA SER A 36 26.57 -28.94 -4.94
C SER A 36 27.70 -28.79 -5.98
N GLY A 37 27.53 -29.31 -7.19
CA GLY A 37 28.54 -29.28 -8.25
C GLY A 37 28.84 -27.88 -8.78
N PHE A 38 30.06 -27.72 -9.30
CA PHE A 38 30.61 -26.45 -9.79
C PHE A 38 29.72 -25.73 -10.81
N ARG A 39 29.06 -26.46 -11.73
CA ARG A 39 28.14 -25.86 -12.72
C ARG A 39 26.90 -25.23 -12.07
N SER A 40 26.33 -25.86 -11.04
CA SER A 40 25.20 -25.32 -10.29
C SER A 40 25.58 -24.07 -9.48
N GLN A 41 26.78 -24.06 -8.90
CA GLN A 41 27.32 -22.91 -8.17
C GLN A 41 27.64 -21.74 -9.13
N LEU A 42 28.20 -22.05 -10.30
CA LEU A 42 28.49 -21.06 -11.34
C LEU A 42 27.21 -20.45 -11.92
N GLN A 43 26.16 -21.26 -12.13
CA GLN A 43 24.85 -20.77 -12.54
C GLN A 43 24.24 -19.79 -11.51
N ARG A 44 24.24 -20.16 -10.23
CA ARG A 44 23.77 -19.25 -9.16
C ARG A 44 24.61 -17.98 -9.04
N ALA A 45 25.93 -18.09 -9.22
CA ALA A 45 26.83 -16.94 -9.18
C ALA A 45 26.63 -15.96 -10.36
N ILE A 46 26.23 -16.47 -11.54
CA ILE A 46 26.01 -15.65 -12.74
C ILE A 46 24.60 -15.05 -12.75
N TRP A 47 23.57 -15.82 -12.35
CA TRP A 47 22.16 -15.46 -12.54
C TRP A 47 21.38 -15.18 -11.25
N GLY A 48 21.98 -15.38 -10.07
CA GLY A 48 21.33 -15.19 -8.77
C GLY A 48 20.51 -16.39 -8.30
N ASP A 49 20.11 -16.37 -7.03
CA ASP A 49 19.36 -17.47 -6.37
C ASP A 49 17.83 -17.36 -6.53
N ASN A 50 17.32 -16.36 -7.26
CA ASN A 50 15.89 -16.19 -7.46
C ASN A 50 15.44 -16.91 -8.74
N GLU A 51 14.49 -17.84 -8.61
CA GLU A 51 13.78 -18.45 -9.77
C GLU A 51 13.24 -17.39 -10.75
N ASP A 52 12.88 -16.21 -10.22
CA ASP A 52 12.40 -15.06 -10.98
C ASP A 52 13.45 -14.48 -11.94
N ASP A 53 14.75 -14.66 -11.71
CA ASP A 53 15.84 -14.12 -12.54
C ASP A 53 16.29 -15.10 -13.65
N LEU A 54 16.00 -16.39 -13.51
CA LEU A 54 16.40 -17.45 -14.45
C LEU A 54 15.42 -17.64 -15.63
N LEU A 55 14.18 -17.14 -15.53
CA LEU A 55 13.18 -17.20 -16.60
C LEU A 55 13.29 -15.99 -17.53
N TYR A 56 14.31 -15.92 -18.38
CA TYR A 56 14.57 -14.68 -19.12
C TYR A 56 13.61 -14.38 -20.27
N ASP A 57 12.91 -15.35 -20.88
CA ASP A 57 12.09 -15.07 -22.08
C ASP A 57 10.70 -15.73 -22.17
N ALA A 58 10.24 -16.43 -21.13
CA ALA A 58 8.88 -16.97 -21.14
C ALA A 58 7.83 -15.82 -21.05
N PRO A 59 6.84 -15.73 -21.97
CA PRO A 59 5.78 -14.71 -21.91
C PRO A 59 5.04 -14.68 -20.56
N SER A 60 4.90 -15.83 -19.90
CA SER A 60 4.32 -15.95 -18.56
C SER A 60 5.19 -15.32 -17.46
N ALA A 61 6.52 -15.43 -17.54
CA ALA A 61 7.46 -14.80 -16.61
C ALA A 61 7.48 -13.28 -16.80
N LYS A 62 7.45 -12.81 -18.05
CA LYS A 62 7.28 -11.37 -18.37
C LYS A 62 6.00 -10.82 -17.76
N ARG A 63 4.86 -11.50 -17.95
CA ARG A 63 3.56 -11.09 -17.37
C ARG A 63 3.58 -11.07 -15.84
N ARG A 64 4.21 -12.06 -15.20
CA ARG A 64 4.39 -12.09 -13.73
C ARG A 64 5.24 -10.93 -13.22
N ARG A 65 6.37 -10.63 -13.87
CA ARG A 65 7.24 -9.48 -13.56
C ARG A 65 6.51 -8.16 -13.75
N GLU A 66 5.74 -8.00 -14.83
CA GLU A 66 4.89 -6.83 -15.08
C GLU A 66 3.84 -6.66 -14.00
N THR A 67 3.11 -7.74 -13.64
CA THR A 67 2.10 -7.73 -12.56
C THR A 67 2.73 -7.36 -11.21
N LYS A 68 3.92 -7.88 -10.91
CA LYS A 68 4.69 -7.55 -9.70
C LYS A 68 5.09 -6.08 -9.72
N ARG A 69 5.62 -5.57 -10.84
CA ARG A 69 6.00 -4.15 -11.01
C ARG A 69 4.79 -3.21 -10.94
N GLU A 70 3.65 -3.58 -11.49
CA GLU A 70 2.40 -2.80 -11.38
C GLU A 70 1.94 -2.68 -9.93
N LYS A 71 1.97 -3.78 -9.17
CA LYS A 71 1.72 -3.76 -7.71
C LYS A 71 2.69 -2.85 -6.96
N LEU A 72 3.90 -2.66 -7.48
CA LEU A 72 4.88 -1.75 -6.91
C LEU A 72 4.68 -0.30 -7.35
N ARG A 73 3.96 -0.01 -8.44
CA ARG A 73 3.77 1.34 -9.01
C ARG A 73 2.45 2.01 -8.65
N TYR A 74 1.43 1.21 -8.40
CA TYR A 74 0.08 1.66 -8.12
C TYR A 74 -0.40 1.17 -6.75
N ILE A 75 -1.43 1.85 -6.23
CA ILE A 75 -2.24 1.39 -5.11
C ILE A 75 -3.14 0.26 -5.62
N THR A 76 -3.11 -0.87 -4.94
CA THR A 76 -3.96 -2.03 -5.29
C THR A 76 -5.38 -1.87 -4.74
N LYS A 77 -6.30 -2.72 -5.22
CA LYS A 77 -7.68 -2.77 -4.71
C LYS A 77 -7.74 -2.94 -3.20
N ASP A 78 -6.95 -3.86 -2.65
CA ASP A 78 -6.95 -4.15 -1.21
C ASP A 78 -6.39 -2.99 -0.40
N GLN A 79 -5.35 -2.32 -0.92
CA GLN A 79 -4.78 -1.13 -0.29
C GLN A 79 -5.77 0.05 -0.29
N PHE A 80 -6.54 0.22 -1.37
CA PHE A 80 -7.61 1.21 -1.42
C PHE A 80 -8.68 0.93 -0.35
N TYR A 81 -9.23 -0.28 -0.30
CA TYR A 81 -10.27 -0.61 0.69
C TYR A 81 -9.75 -0.60 2.12
N GLU A 82 -8.48 -0.97 2.36
CA GLU A 82 -7.85 -0.83 3.67
C GLU A 82 -7.88 0.61 4.15
N LEU A 83 -7.52 1.57 3.29
CA LEU A 83 -7.53 2.99 3.63
C LEU A 83 -8.96 3.54 3.72
N PHE A 84 -9.80 3.22 2.74
CA PHE A 84 -11.18 3.71 2.66
C PHE A 84 -11.99 3.27 3.89
N ASP A 85 -11.93 1.99 4.25
CA ASP A 85 -12.62 1.47 5.42
C ASP A 85 -12.06 2.05 6.72
N ALA A 86 -10.74 2.30 6.80
CA ALA A 86 -10.13 2.96 7.96
C ALA A 86 -10.68 4.38 8.16
N VAL A 87 -10.89 5.12 7.08
CA VAL A 87 -11.48 6.47 7.11
C VAL A 87 -12.97 6.41 7.50
N CYS A 88 -13.73 5.49 6.91
CA CYS A 88 -15.12 5.24 7.29
C CYS A 88 -15.26 4.89 8.78
N PHE A 89 -14.40 4.01 9.29
CA PHE A 89 -14.40 3.60 10.69
C PHE A 89 -13.98 4.74 11.64
N ALA A 90 -13.03 5.59 11.24
CA ALA A 90 -12.70 6.81 11.96
C ALA A 90 -13.93 7.72 12.09
N ASN A 91 -14.66 7.94 10.99
CA ASN A 91 -15.88 8.76 10.96
C ASN A 91 -16.99 8.18 11.86
N LEU A 92 -17.13 6.85 11.92
CA LEU A 92 -18.09 6.18 12.82
C LEU A 92 -17.81 6.43 14.31
N SER A 93 -16.60 6.86 14.65
CA SER A 93 -16.23 7.24 16.01
C SER A 93 -16.16 8.75 16.23
N GLY A 94 -16.71 9.56 15.29
CA GLY A 94 -16.65 11.03 15.34
C GLY A 94 -15.29 11.63 14.99
N ARG A 95 -14.32 10.81 14.53
CA ARG A 95 -12.92 11.21 14.34
C ARG A 95 -12.64 11.58 12.89
N VAL A 96 -13.27 12.67 12.45
CA VAL A 96 -13.03 13.26 11.13
C VAL A 96 -11.58 13.76 11.09
N MET A 97 -10.79 13.24 10.15
CA MET A 97 -9.40 13.62 9.94
C MET A 97 -9.32 15.08 9.50
N ASN A 98 -8.58 15.87 10.25
CA ASN A 98 -8.57 17.33 10.20
C ASN A 98 -7.17 17.92 10.00
N VAL A 99 -6.16 17.08 9.83
CA VAL A 99 -4.79 17.47 9.55
C VAL A 99 -4.28 16.74 8.33
N GLU A 100 -3.72 17.51 7.41
CA GLU A 100 -3.07 17.01 6.20
C GLU A 100 -1.56 17.25 6.34
N PHE A 101 -0.77 16.22 6.10
CA PHE A 101 0.67 16.27 6.32
C PHE A 101 1.41 15.66 5.14
N THR A 102 2.35 16.42 4.59
CA THR A 102 3.22 15.94 3.52
C THR A 102 4.69 16.12 3.92
N LEU A 103 5.45 15.03 3.79
CA LEU A 103 6.88 14.99 4.06
C LEU A 103 7.64 14.59 2.80
N GLN A 104 8.54 15.46 2.35
CA GLN A 104 9.46 15.16 1.24
C GLN A 104 10.83 14.79 1.83
N LEU A 105 11.13 13.50 1.91
CA LEU A 105 12.27 13.01 2.69
C LEU A 105 13.61 13.34 2.04
N GLY A 106 13.66 13.42 0.70
CA GLY A 106 14.87 13.85 -0.01
C GLY A 106 15.31 15.26 0.41
N ASN A 107 14.36 16.16 0.67
CA ASN A 107 14.66 17.51 1.14
C ASN A 107 15.21 17.54 2.58
N LEU A 108 15.13 16.43 3.33
CA LEU A 108 15.74 16.26 4.66
C LEU A 108 17.13 15.60 4.57
N GLY A 109 17.63 15.33 3.36
CA GLY A 109 18.84 14.54 3.13
C GLY A 109 18.66 13.04 3.40
N ILE A 110 17.41 12.58 3.55
CA ILE A 110 17.08 11.16 3.73
C ILE A 110 16.86 10.57 2.34
N LEU A 111 17.94 9.97 1.82
CA LEU A 111 17.97 9.33 0.51
C LEU A 111 17.87 7.81 0.66
N GLY A 112 17.16 7.17 -0.27
CA GLY A 112 16.95 5.74 -0.28
C GLY A 112 15.75 5.29 0.56
N GLU A 113 15.17 4.17 0.15
CA GLU A 113 13.90 3.68 0.70
C GLU A 113 14.01 3.18 2.14
N SER A 114 15.05 2.40 2.45
CA SER A 114 15.26 1.86 3.79
C SER A 114 15.45 2.98 4.83
N ALA A 115 16.24 4.00 4.50
CA ALA A 115 16.44 5.17 5.36
C ALA A 115 15.13 5.97 5.56
N ALA A 116 14.33 6.11 4.50
CA ALA A 116 13.02 6.75 4.56
C ALA A 116 12.03 6.02 5.48
N PHE A 117 11.94 4.69 5.37
CA PHE A 117 11.11 3.89 6.27
C PHE A 117 11.61 3.93 7.72
N GLY A 118 12.93 3.90 7.93
CA GLY A 118 13.52 4.08 9.26
C GLY A 118 13.17 5.43 9.88
N ALA A 119 13.27 6.52 9.10
CA ALA A 119 12.90 7.86 9.54
C ALA A 119 11.40 7.95 9.89
N LEU A 120 10.52 7.35 9.08
CA LEU A 120 9.10 7.26 9.43
C LEU A 120 8.90 6.47 10.73
N GLY A 121 9.60 5.34 10.92
CA GLY A 121 9.51 4.56 12.15
C GLY A 121 9.85 5.37 13.41
N ILE A 122 10.92 6.18 13.35
CA ILE A 122 11.32 7.10 14.42
C ILE A 122 10.26 8.18 14.63
N TRP A 123 9.80 8.83 13.57
CA TRP A 123 8.80 9.89 13.65
C TRP A 123 7.47 9.38 14.22
N MET A 124 7.00 8.22 13.75
CA MET A 124 5.78 7.58 14.25
C MET A 124 5.91 7.17 15.71
N LYS A 125 7.11 6.77 16.18
CA LYS A 125 7.34 6.53 17.61
C LYS A 125 7.11 7.81 18.41
N ARG A 126 7.73 8.91 18.01
CA ARG A 126 7.57 10.22 18.66
C ARG A 126 6.12 10.71 18.61
N TYR A 127 5.41 10.49 17.51
CA TYR A 127 3.99 10.81 17.39
C TYR A 127 3.15 10.04 18.42
N ARG A 128 3.40 8.73 18.58
CA ARG A 128 2.71 7.94 19.59
C ARG A 128 2.97 8.47 21.00
N ASP A 129 4.22 8.81 21.31
CA ASP A 129 4.58 9.35 22.62
C ASP A 129 3.90 10.71 22.86
N TRP A 130 3.88 11.59 21.86
CA TRP A 130 3.19 12.89 21.91
C TRP A 130 1.68 12.74 22.16
N CYS A 131 1.03 11.81 21.47
CA CYS A 131 -0.38 11.47 21.69
C CYS A 131 -0.63 10.92 23.10
N SER A 132 0.21 9.97 23.56
CA SER A 132 0.06 9.35 24.88
C SER A 132 0.19 10.35 26.03
N GLN A 133 1.05 11.37 25.89
CA GLN A 133 1.19 12.44 26.89
C GLN A 133 -0.04 13.35 27.01
N ARG A 134 -0.95 13.32 26.02
CA ARG A 134 -2.14 14.18 25.93
C ARG A 134 -3.44 13.41 25.95
N ASP A 135 -3.37 12.10 26.18
CA ASP A 135 -4.50 11.17 26.07
C ASP A 135 -5.26 11.27 24.73
N ILE A 136 -4.51 11.46 23.63
CA ILE A 136 -5.08 11.57 22.29
C ILE A 136 -5.10 10.19 21.65
N GLU A 137 -6.26 9.78 21.16
CA GLU A 137 -6.36 8.58 20.34
C GLU A 137 -5.66 8.77 18.99
N ARG A 138 -4.79 7.83 18.65
CA ARG A 138 -3.95 7.90 17.46
C ARG A 138 -4.74 7.49 16.24
N VAL A 139 -5.33 8.43 15.51
CA VAL A 139 -6.06 8.15 14.27
C VAL A 139 -5.33 8.78 13.09
N TYR A 140 -4.84 7.94 12.17
CA TYR A 140 -4.18 8.39 10.96
C TYR A 140 -4.21 7.34 9.85
N ILE A 141 -4.05 7.81 8.62
CA ILE A 141 -3.65 7.01 7.45
C ILE A 141 -2.44 7.63 6.76
N TYR A 142 -1.72 6.84 5.99
CA TYR A 142 -0.63 7.32 5.15
C TYR A 142 -0.50 6.58 3.83
N VAL A 143 0.09 7.27 2.85
CA VAL A 143 0.48 6.76 1.55
C VAL A 143 1.89 7.25 1.20
N TRP A 144 2.74 6.33 0.77
CA TRP A 144 4.03 6.63 0.15
C TRP A 144 3.87 6.79 -1.36
N GLU A 145 4.58 7.76 -1.92
CA GLU A 145 4.64 8.00 -3.36
C GLU A 145 6.09 8.40 -3.76
N ARG A 146 6.51 7.99 -4.97
CA ARG A 146 7.80 8.30 -5.58
C ARG A 146 7.56 8.65 -7.06
N PRO A 147 7.05 9.84 -7.36
CA PRO A 147 6.75 10.19 -8.74
C PRO A 147 8.07 10.35 -9.51
N PRO A 148 8.06 10.23 -10.85
CA PRO A 148 9.26 10.39 -11.65
C PRO A 148 10.00 11.70 -11.34
N GLY A 149 11.32 11.60 -11.13
CA GLY A 149 12.18 12.76 -10.86
C GLY A 149 12.08 13.35 -9.44
N ARG A 150 11.35 12.72 -8.50
CA ARG A 150 11.32 13.17 -7.09
C ARG A 150 11.76 12.06 -6.14
N SER A 151 12.26 12.47 -4.97
CA SER A 151 12.51 11.55 -3.87
C SER A 151 11.22 10.96 -3.33
N LEU A 152 11.32 9.83 -2.63
CA LEU A 152 10.21 9.24 -1.89
C LEU A 152 9.58 10.29 -0.94
N HIS A 153 8.27 10.43 -0.99
CA HIS A 153 7.50 11.35 -0.16
C HIS A 153 6.31 10.64 0.48
N LEU A 154 5.86 11.19 1.59
CA LEU A 154 4.82 10.62 2.44
C LEU A 154 3.68 11.62 2.54
N HIS A 155 2.47 11.17 2.23
CA HIS A 155 1.23 11.88 2.51
C HIS A 155 0.51 11.20 3.69
N MET A 156 -0.01 11.98 4.62
CA MET A 156 -0.76 11.48 5.77
C MET A 156 -1.99 12.33 6.03
N GLN A 157 -3.00 11.69 6.60
CA GLN A 157 -4.13 12.36 7.25
C GLN A 157 -4.16 11.96 8.72
N PHE A 158 -4.44 12.91 9.61
CA PHE A 158 -4.64 12.66 11.03
C PHE A 158 -5.96 13.24 11.50
N HIS A 159 -6.52 12.63 12.54
CA HIS A 159 -7.45 13.33 13.41
C HIS A 159 -6.70 13.79 14.68
N ILE A 160 -6.74 15.09 14.95
CA ILE A 160 -6.16 15.74 16.13
C ILE A 160 -7.25 16.60 16.77
N PRO A 161 -7.54 16.48 18.08
CA PRO A 161 -8.54 17.32 18.72
C PRO A 161 -8.22 18.82 18.54
N ALA A 162 -9.25 19.65 18.42
CA ALA A 162 -9.14 21.03 17.97
C ALA A 162 -8.23 21.89 18.87
N GLU A 163 -8.24 21.61 20.17
CA GLU A 163 -7.42 22.22 21.21
C GLU A 163 -5.92 21.95 21.04
N TYR A 164 -5.55 20.84 20.39
CA TYR A 164 -4.15 20.44 20.19
C TYR A 164 -3.60 20.77 18.80
N LEU A 165 -4.38 21.36 17.89
CA LEU A 165 -3.94 21.59 16.50
C LEU A 165 -2.70 22.50 16.38
N THR A 166 -2.66 23.59 17.14
CA THR A 166 -1.52 24.51 17.14
C THR A 166 -0.28 23.86 17.73
N ASP A 167 -0.44 23.16 18.86
CA ASP A 167 0.64 22.42 19.53
C ASP A 167 1.19 21.31 18.62
N PHE A 168 0.31 20.52 18.00
CA PHE A 168 0.67 19.50 17.03
C PHE A 168 1.53 20.06 15.89
N LYS A 169 1.17 21.21 15.32
CA LYS A 169 1.95 21.81 14.23
C LYS A 169 3.35 22.25 14.66
N GLY A 170 3.47 22.84 15.86
CA GLY A 170 4.78 23.18 16.44
C GLY A 170 5.63 21.94 16.68
N TRP A 171 5.05 20.96 17.37
CA TRP A 171 5.69 19.67 17.65
C TRP A 171 6.11 18.93 16.38
N ALA A 172 5.22 18.80 15.38
CA ALA A 172 5.47 18.06 14.16
C ALA A 172 6.62 18.68 13.35
N ARG A 173 6.69 20.01 13.27
CA ARG A 173 7.80 20.73 12.65
C ARG A 173 9.12 20.48 13.36
N GLY A 174 9.17 20.64 14.69
CA GLY A 174 10.37 20.38 15.47
C GLY A 174 10.82 18.91 15.38
N SER A 175 9.87 17.98 15.43
CA SER A 175 10.12 16.54 15.29
C SER A 175 10.69 16.20 13.91
N VAL A 176 10.15 16.76 12.82
CA VAL A 176 10.70 16.58 11.47
C VAL A 176 12.09 17.22 11.33
N GLN A 177 12.28 18.44 11.85
CA GLN A 177 13.56 19.12 11.78
C GLN A 177 14.68 18.32 12.47
N SER A 178 14.37 17.62 13.56
CA SER A 178 15.34 16.75 14.23
C SER A 178 15.69 15.47 13.46
N LEU A 179 15.00 15.17 12.34
CA LEU A 179 15.37 14.09 11.41
C LEU A 179 16.30 14.59 10.28
N CYS A 180 16.46 15.90 10.12
CA CYS A 180 17.30 16.47 9.09
C CYS A 180 18.76 16.08 9.30
N LYS A 181 19.42 15.65 8.23
CA LYS A 181 20.88 15.48 8.25
C LYS A 181 21.58 16.84 8.27
N PRO A 182 22.81 16.94 8.82
CA PRO A 182 23.57 18.20 8.88
C PRO A 182 23.61 19.00 7.56
N ALA A 183 23.85 18.30 6.44
CA ALA A 183 23.91 18.92 5.12
C ALA A 183 22.56 19.49 4.62
N ALA A 184 21.43 19.03 5.19
CA ALA A 184 20.08 19.45 4.81
C ALA A 184 19.54 20.62 5.66
N TYR A 185 20.27 21.10 6.68
CA TYR A 185 19.83 22.26 7.45
C TYR A 185 19.83 23.55 6.60
N ALA A 186 20.69 23.64 5.59
CA ALA A 186 20.76 24.81 4.70
C ALA A 186 19.46 25.04 3.91
N SER A 187 18.71 23.99 3.59
CA SER A 187 17.49 24.10 2.76
C SER A 187 16.24 24.50 3.55
N HIS A 188 16.31 24.70 4.87
CA HIS A 188 15.16 25.08 5.72
C HIS A 188 13.90 24.23 5.47
N THR A 189 14.10 22.95 5.14
CA THR A 189 13.00 22.08 4.73
C THR A 189 12.02 21.87 5.88
N GLN A 190 10.77 22.28 5.66
CA GLN A 190 9.67 22.07 6.60
C GLN A 190 8.65 21.10 6.00
N PRO A 191 7.97 20.29 6.85
CA PRO A 191 6.81 19.54 6.39
C PRO A 191 5.71 20.51 5.95
N GLN A 192 4.95 20.14 4.92
CA GLN A 192 3.71 20.83 4.59
C GLN A 192 2.63 20.31 5.51
N ILE A 193 2.03 21.20 6.30
CA ILE A 193 0.99 20.86 7.27
C ILE A 193 -0.18 21.81 7.07
N GLU A 194 -1.32 21.27 6.65
CA GLU A 194 -2.59 21.98 6.60
C GLU A 194 -3.45 21.54 7.79
N LEU A 195 -3.95 22.51 8.56
CA LEU A 195 -4.79 22.28 9.72
C LEU A 195 -6.20 22.78 9.43
N ARG A 196 -7.21 21.98 9.76
CA ARG A 196 -8.62 22.38 9.66
C ARG A 196 -9.26 22.35 11.04
N ARG A 197 -9.53 23.53 11.65
CA ARG A 197 -10.18 23.59 12.97
C ARG A 197 -11.55 22.92 12.99
N THR A 198 -12.32 23.11 11.92
CA THR A 198 -13.60 22.43 11.67
C THR A 198 -13.47 21.56 10.43
N ALA A 199 -13.02 20.33 10.59
CA ALA A 199 -12.97 19.42 9.46
C ALA A 199 -14.38 19.03 9.02
N ARG A 200 -14.64 19.21 7.72
CA ARG A 200 -15.85 18.71 7.07
C ARG A 200 -15.50 17.37 6.44
N VAL A 201 -16.44 16.41 6.50
CA VAL A 201 -16.30 15.11 5.82
C VAL A 201 -15.95 15.31 4.33
N LYS A 202 -16.57 16.31 3.68
CA LYS A 202 -16.26 16.68 2.29
C LYS A 202 -14.79 17.06 2.07
N SER A 203 -14.16 17.83 2.99
CA SER A 203 -12.75 18.19 2.86
C SER A 203 -11.83 16.99 3.08
N GLN A 204 -12.17 16.11 4.03
CA GLN A 204 -11.43 14.86 4.27
C GLN A 204 -11.46 13.97 3.02
N TRP A 205 -12.63 13.79 2.40
CA TRP A 205 -12.76 12.97 1.19
C TRP A 205 -12.03 13.57 -0.01
N LYS A 206 -12.11 14.88 -0.21
CA LYS A 206 -11.33 15.55 -1.26
C LYS A 206 -9.82 15.31 -1.11
N TRP A 207 -9.32 15.33 0.12
CA TRP A 207 -7.91 15.02 0.35
C TRP A 207 -7.64 13.52 0.20
N PHE A 208 -8.57 12.66 0.63
CA PHE A 208 -8.46 11.21 0.45
C PHE A 208 -8.33 10.83 -1.03
N GLU A 209 -9.16 11.42 -1.90
CA GLU A 209 -9.06 11.30 -3.36
C GLU A 209 -7.65 11.62 -3.86
N TYR A 210 -7.05 12.69 -3.33
CA TYR A 210 -5.67 13.05 -3.66
C TYR A 210 -4.65 11.99 -3.18
N LEU A 211 -4.80 11.43 -1.98
CA LEU A 211 -3.92 10.36 -1.48
C LEU A 211 -3.99 9.10 -2.35
N ILE A 212 -5.16 8.78 -2.90
CA ILE A 212 -5.38 7.57 -3.69
C ILE A 212 -5.27 7.79 -5.22
N LYS A 213 -4.80 8.95 -5.68
CA LYS A 213 -4.57 9.19 -7.12
C LYS A 213 -3.65 8.14 -7.77
N GLY A 214 -2.86 7.44 -6.95
CA GLY A 214 -2.05 6.28 -7.35
C GLY A 214 -2.82 4.99 -7.60
N LEU A 215 -4.15 4.97 -7.54
CA LEU A 215 -4.97 3.79 -7.74
C LEU A 215 -4.73 3.15 -9.12
N SER A 216 -4.59 1.83 -9.16
CA SER A 216 -4.39 1.12 -10.42
C SER A 216 -5.61 1.29 -11.33
N PRO A 217 -5.42 1.73 -12.59
CA PRO A 217 -6.51 1.86 -13.56
C PRO A 217 -7.09 0.51 -13.99
N GLU A 218 -6.38 -0.59 -13.75
CA GLU A 218 -6.80 -1.93 -14.20
C GLU A 218 -7.76 -2.63 -13.22
N ILE A 219 -8.07 -2.01 -12.08
CA ILE A 219 -8.96 -2.61 -11.07
C ILE A 219 -10.39 -2.64 -11.63
N CYS A 220 -10.82 -3.82 -12.05
CA CYS A 220 -12.17 -4.04 -12.58
C CYS A 220 -13.16 -4.38 -11.47
N LEU A 221 -14.37 -3.84 -11.58
CA LEU A 221 -15.47 -4.15 -10.70
C LEU A 221 -16.27 -5.34 -11.27
N PRO A 222 -16.69 -6.31 -10.43
CA PRO A 222 -17.49 -7.44 -10.89
C PRO A 222 -18.90 -6.99 -11.35
N GLY A 223 -19.48 -7.71 -12.32
CA GLY A 223 -20.88 -7.58 -12.73
C GLY A 223 -21.11 -7.86 -14.22
N THR A 224 -22.37 -7.87 -14.64
CA THR A 224 -22.80 -8.31 -15.98
C THR A 224 -22.78 -7.23 -17.09
N GLY A 225 -22.59 -5.95 -16.74
CA GLY A 225 -22.56 -4.83 -17.68
C GLY A 225 -21.17 -4.49 -18.28
N PRO A 226 -21.07 -3.41 -19.09
CA PRO A 226 -19.83 -2.97 -19.74
C PRO A 226 -18.68 -2.72 -18.76
N ARG A 227 -17.49 -3.28 -19.02
CA ARG A 227 -16.32 -3.23 -18.12
C ARG A 227 -16.13 -1.81 -17.56
N LYS A 228 -16.25 -1.67 -16.24
CA LYS A 228 -16.08 -0.41 -15.50
C LYS A 228 -14.96 -0.60 -14.48
N THR A 229 -13.99 0.31 -14.48
CA THR A 229 -12.90 0.27 -13.51
C THR A 229 -13.31 0.97 -12.21
N LEU A 230 -12.62 0.67 -11.11
CA LEU A 230 -12.81 1.38 -9.86
C LEU A 230 -12.44 2.86 -10.00
N VAL A 231 -11.41 3.18 -10.78
CA VAL A 231 -10.98 4.56 -11.05
C VAL A 231 -12.09 5.34 -11.76
N ASP A 232 -12.73 4.74 -12.78
CA ASP A 232 -13.88 5.34 -13.48
C ASP A 232 -15.07 5.55 -12.53
N GLN A 233 -15.35 4.57 -11.65
CA GLN A 233 -16.44 4.68 -10.69
C GLN A 233 -16.21 5.81 -9.69
N LEU A 234 -14.97 6.00 -9.24
CA LEU A 234 -14.62 7.04 -8.28
C LEU A 234 -14.46 8.42 -8.93
N GLY A 235 -14.41 8.51 -10.26
CA GLY A 235 -14.16 9.76 -10.98
C GLY A 235 -12.74 10.31 -10.76
N ILE A 236 -11.77 9.45 -10.46
CA ILE A 236 -10.39 9.84 -10.15
C ILE A 236 -9.52 9.72 -11.41
N ARG A 237 -8.54 10.60 -11.57
CA ARG A 237 -7.49 10.42 -12.57
C ARG A 237 -6.35 9.60 -11.97
N ALA A 238 -6.18 8.36 -12.44
CA ALA A 238 -5.07 7.51 -12.01
C ALA A 238 -3.72 8.05 -12.52
N GLU A 239 -2.72 8.11 -11.63
CA GLU A 239 -1.35 8.52 -11.92
C GLU A 239 -0.36 7.49 -11.38
N PRO A 240 0.67 7.08 -12.15
CA PRO A 240 1.71 6.20 -11.61
C PRO A 240 2.50 6.90 -10.50
N GLN A 241 2.60 6.26 -9.34
CA GLN A 241 3.28 6.82 -8.15
C GLN A 241 4.69 6.25 -7.94
N GLY A 242 5.28 5.68 -9.00
CA GLY A 242 6.60 5.06 -9.05
C GLY A 242 6.78 3.84 -8.15
N GLU A 243 7.90 3.15 -8.30
CA GLU A 243 8.16 1.87 -7.63
C GLU A 243 8.51 2.05 -6.15
N ILE A 244 7.82 1.29 -5.29
CA ILE A 244 8.06 1.23 -3.84
C ILE A 244 8.12 -0.24 -3.45
N ALA A 245 9.27 -0.69 -2.94
CA ALA A 245 9.51 -2.09 -2.58
C ALA A 245 8.92 -2.48 -1.22
N GLY A 246 8.67 -1.52 -0.34
CA GLY A 246 8.03 -1.74 0.96
C GLY A 246 6.53 -1.44 1.03
N LYS A 247 6.04 -1.28 2.27
CA LYS A 247 4.63 -1.00 2.56
C LYS A 247 4.24 0.39 2.04
N ARG A 248 3.42 0.44 0.98
CA ARG A 248 2.94 1.69 0.35
C ARG A 248 1.94 2.45 1.22
N VAL A 249 0.97 1.76 1.82
CA VAL A 249 -0.13 2.39 2.57
C VAL A 249 -0.20 1.87 4.00
N GLY A 250 -0.76 2.64 4.92
CA GLY A 250 -1.08 2.13 6.25
C GLY A 250 -2.02 3.02 7.05
N SER A 251 -2.51 2.45 8.14
CA SER A 251 -3.45 3.05 9.08
C SER A 251 -2.92 2.90 10.51
N SER A 252 -3.48 3.67 11.44
CA SER A 252 -3.19 3.51 12.87
C SER A 252 -3.83 2.25 13.46
N ARG A 253 -3.37 1.82 14.63
CA ARG A 253 -3.92 0.61 15.29
C ARG A 253 -5.41 0.75 15.63
N SER A 254 -5.87 1.93 16.03
CA SER A 254 -7.27 2.15 16.42
C SER A 254 -8.26 2.05 15.26
N ILE A 255 -7.80 2.29 14.03
CA ILE A 255 -8.61 2.15 12.82
C ILE A 255 -8.07 1.07 11.88
N SER A 256 -7.28 0.13 12.42
CA SER A 256 -6.66 -0.96 11.67
C SER A 256 -7.68 -2.01 11.22
N TRP A 257 -7.28 -2.87 10.28
CA TRP A 257 -8.09 -4.02 9.87
C TRP A 257 -8.63 -4.82 11.06
N GLN A 258 -7.79 -5.10 12.06
CA GLN A 258 -8.21 -5.85 13.25
C GLN A 258 -9.33 -5.13 14.00
N ALA A 259 -9.16 -3.84 14.29
CA ALA A 259 -10.18 -3.05 14.98
C ALA A 259 -11.51 -3.01 14.21
N ARG A 260 -11.43 -2.90 12.87
CA ARG A 260 -12.61 -2.92 12.00
C ARG A 260 -13.27 -4.30 11.92
N ASN A 261 -12.48 -5.37 11.94
CA ASN A 261 -12.97 -6.74 11.95
C ASN A 261 -13.67 -7.08 13.26
N ASP A 262 -13.09 -6.69 14.39
CA ASP A 262 -13.71 -6.86 15.71
C ASP A 262 -15.05 -6.10 15.78
N ALA A 263 -15.09 -4.88 15.25
CA ALA A 263 -16.32 -4.09 15.16
C ALA A 263 -17.38 -4.71 14.22
N GLN A 264 -16.95 -5.37 13.13
CA GLN A 264 -17.84 -6.13 12.23
C GLN A 264 -18.44 -7.35 12.92
N ILE A 265 -17.62 -8.13 13.64
CA ILE A 265 -18.09 -9.28 14.42
C ILE A 265 -19.10 -8.82 15.48
N ALA A 266 -18.86 -7.67 16.10
CA ALA A 266 -19.79 -7.05 17.05
C ALA A 266 -21.03 -6.40 16.39
N GLY A 267 -21.13 -6.38 15.05
CA GLY A 267 -22.23 -5.74 14.32
C GLY A 267 -22.28 -4.21 14.43
N THR A 268 -21.20 -3.58 14.89
CA THR A 268 -21.14 -2.13 15.10
C THR A 268 -20.58 -1.36 13.91
N PHE A 269 -19.91 -2.05 12.99
CA PHE A 269 -19.38 -1.49 11.74
C PHE A 269 -19.65 -2.45 10.59
N ALA A 270 -20.08 -1.93 9.44
CA ALA A 270 -20.17 -2.67 8.19
C ALA A 270 -19.39 -1.89 7.13
N PRO A 271 -18.45 -2.50 6.37
CA PRO A 271 -17.73 -1.81 5.31
C PRO A 271 -18.68 -1.31 4.22
N TRP A 272 -18.45 -0.09 3.76
CA TRP A 272 -19.27 0.51 2.72
C TRP A 272 -18.84 -0.03 1.36
N ARG A 273 -19.78 -0.63 0.65
CA ARG A 273 -19.57 -1.25 -0.66
C ARG A 273 -20.69 -0.80 -1.58
N PRO A 274 -20.59 0.38 -2.20
CA PRO A 274 -21.54 0.82 -3.20
C PRO A 274 -21.67 -0.21 -4.32
N ASP A 275 -22.87 -0.36 -4.85
CA ASP A 275 -23.08 -1.10 -6.09
C ASP A 275 -22.18 -0.55 -7.20
N ARG A 276 -21.83 -1.38 -8.17
CA ARG A 276 -21.00 -0.99 -9.33
C ARG A 276 -21.54 0.24 -10.08
N ASP A 277 -22.86 0.39 -10.10
CA ASP A 277 -23.56 1.45 -10.80
C ASP A 277 -23.81 2.67 -9.91
N ALA A 278 -23.43 2.60 -8.64
CA ALA A 278 -23.47 3.75 -7.75
C ALA A 278 -22.57 4.88 -8.30
N PRO A 279 -23.04 6.13 -8.19
CA PRO A 279 -22.26 7.30 -8.59
C PRO A 279 -21.06 7.48 -7.65
N ALA A 280 -20.04 8.23 -8.08
CA ALA A 280 -18.81 8.45 -7.32
C ALA A 280 -19.08 9.01 -5.91
N GLU A 281 -20.05 9.91 -5.81
CA GLU A 281 -20.47 10.57 -4.56
C GLU A 281 -20.96 9.57 -3.52
N ALA A 282 -21.41 8.38 -3.93
CA ALA A 282 -21.79 7.33 -2.98
C ALA A 282 -20.60 6.87 -2.13
N PHE A 283 -19.37 6.92 -2.64
CA PHE A 283 -18.17 6.60 -1.84
C PHE A 283 -17.82 7.70 -0.84
N TRP A 284 -18.11 8.95 -1.18
CA TRP A 284 -17.71 10.13 -0.41
C TRP A 284 -18.77 10.55 0.61
N THR A 285 -19.32 9.55 1.29
CA THR A 285 -20.50 9.70 2.16
C THR A 285 -20.14 10.16 3.58
N ASP A 286 -21.09 10.82 4.23
CA ASP A 286 -21.06 11.18 5.65
C ASP A 286 -21.91 10.24 6.52
N VAL A 287 -22.45 9.15 5.95
CA VAL A 287 -23.32 8.19 6.63
C VAL A 287 -22.73 7.70 7.96
N TYR A 288 -21.44 7.36 8.01
CA TYR A 288 -20.80 6.91 9.25
C TYR A 288 -20.73 7.99 10.32
N LEU A 289 -20.48 9.25 9.93
CA LEU A 289 -20.49 10.34 10.88
C LEU A 289 -21.91 10.60 11.40
N LYS A 290 -22.92 10.54 10.54
CA LYS A 290 -24.34 10.67 10.93
C LYS A 290 -24.76 9.57 11.91
N MET A 291 -24.32 8.32 11.68
CA MET A 291 -24.55 7.21 12.61
C MET A 291 -23.93 7.45 13.98
N TRP A 292 -22.76 8.10 14.03
CA TRP A 292 -22.14 8.49 15.29
C TRP A 292 -22.94 9.59 15.98
N GLN A 293 -23.28 10.67 15.26
CA GLN A 293 -24.05 11.80 15.78
C GLN A 293 -25.39 11.35 16.38
N SER A 294 -26.11 10.45 15.71
CA SER A 294 -27.39 9.93 16.21
C SER A 294 -27.27 9.14 17.51
N ARG A 295 -26.09 8.59 17.84
CA ARG A 295 -25.83 7.87 19.10
C ARG A 295 -25.45 8.82 20.23
N THR A 296 -24.87 9.97 19.92
CA THR A 296 -24.40 10.96 20.91
C THR A 296 -25.43 12.03 21.23
N GLU A 297 -26.39 12.27 20.33
CA GLU A 297 -27.47 13.25 20.52
C GLU A 297 -28.70 12.67 21.24
N ASP A 298 -28.74 11.35 21.50
CA ASP A 298 -29.80 10.71 22.27
C ASP A 298 -29.58 10.98 23.78
N PRO A 299 -30.41 11.81 24.45
CA PRO A 299 -30.19 12.25 25.83
C PRO A 299 -30.49 11.16 26.87
N LEU A 300 -30.76 9.92 26.44
CA LEU A 300 -31.04 8.78 27.31
C LEU A 300 -29.78 8.03 27.78
N PHE A 301 -28.58 8.54 27.47
CA PHE A 301 -27.30 8.13 28.04
C PHE A 301 -26.50 9.31 28.59
#